data_AF-A0A6I5Z5R6-F1
#
_entry.id   AF-A0A6I5Z5R6-F1
#
_cell.length_a   1.000
_cell.length_b   1.000
_cell.length_c   1.000
_cell.angle_alpha   90.00
_cell.angle_beta   90.00
_cell.angle_gamma   90.00
#
_symmetry.space_group_name_H-M   'P 1'
#
loop_
_entity.id
_entity.type
_entity.pdbx_description
1 polymer ?
#
loop_
_entity_poly.entity_id
_entity_poly.type
_entity_poly.pdbx_seq_one_letter_code
_entity_poly.pdbx_strand_id
1 'polypeptide(L)'
;MSTSAAVVTALTFVWLGMVFAISFLEAPLKFRAPGVTLPIGLGIGRLVFRALNAAEVVWAAAILIAVVLGSWPGVATPIAAGVAIAALVIQLVAVRPALAKRSDAVLAGYEGPRSSAHLVYVAFEVIKVAALIWLGTAVLVSAS
;
A
#
# COMPACT_ATOMS: atom_id res chain seq x y z
N MET A 1 -13.48 -3.82 -23.89
CA MET A 1 -12.42 -3.32 -22.97
C MET A 1 -11.17 -2.96 -23.75
N SER A 2 -10.61 -1.76 -23.55
CA SER A 2 -9.33 -1.33 -24.16
C SER A 2 -8.12 -1.99 -23.48
N THR A 3 -6.95 -2.00 -24.14
CA THR A 3 -5.71 -2.49 -23.54
C THR A 3 -5.35 -1.76 -22.25
N SER A 4 -5.51 -0.42 -22.21
CA SER A 4 -5.26 0.38 -21.00
C SER A 4 -6.19 -0.01 -19.86
N ALA A 5 -7.48 -0.21 -20.13
CA ALA A 5 -8.46 -0.67 -19.14
C ALA A 5 -8.12 -2.07 -18.60
N ALA A 6 -7.69 -2.99 -19.47
CA ALA A 6 -7.27 -4.33 -19.07
C ALA A 6 -6.05 -4.28 -18.13
N VAL A 7 -5.04 -3.49 -18.49
CA VAL A 7 -3.82 -3.32 -17.70
C VAL A 7 -4.12 -2.68 -16.34
N VAL A 8 -4.88 -1.57 -16.32
CA VAL A 8 -5.24 -0.91 -15.06
C VAL A 8 -6.03 -1.85 -14.15
N THR A 9 -7.00 -2.60 -14.70
CA THR A 9 -7.78 -3.59 -13.94
C THR A 9 -6.87 -4.64 -13.31
N ALA A 10 -6.03 -5.30 -14.11
CA ALA A 10 -5.15 -6.37 -13.64
C ALA A 10 -4.20 -5.89 -12.53
N LEU A 11 -3.51 -4.76 -12.78
CA LEU A 11 -2.53 -4.23 -11.83
C LEU A 11 -3.19 -3.72 -10.55
N THR A 12 -4.38 -3.13 -10.64
CA THR A 12 -5.12 -2.64 -9.47
C THR A 12 -5.49 -3.77 -8.52
N PHE A 13 -6.02 -4.89 -9.05
CA PHE A 13 -6.38 -6.03 -8.20
C PHE A 13 -5.17 -6.81 -7.68
N VAL A 14 -4.08 -6.90 -8.45
CA VAL A 14 -2.81 -7.46 -7.96
C VAL A 14 -2.27 -6.62 -6.79
N TRP A 15 -2.23 -5.30 -6.95
CA TRP A 15 -1.76 -4.40 -5.90
C TRP A 15 -2.67 -4.48 -4.66
N LEU A 16 -3.99 -4.45 -4.84
CA LEU A 16 -4.96 -4.61 -3.76
C LEU A 16 -4.77 -5.94 -3.01
N GLY A 17 -4.61 -7.05 -3.73
CA GLY A 17 -4.37 -8.37 -3.14
C GLY A 17 -3.08 -8.42 -2.32
N MET A 18 -2.00 -7.82 -2.82
CA MET A 18 -0.74 -7.71 -2.06
C MET A 18 -0.89 -6.88 -0.78
N VAL A 19 -1.60 -5.76 -0.85
CA VAL A 19 -1.87 -4.91 0.32
C VAL A 19 -2.65 -5.70 1.38
N PHE A 20 -3.73 -6.39 1.01
CA PHE A 20 -4.45 -7.24 1.95
C PHE A 20 -3.59 -8.36 2.54
N ALA A 21 -2.86 -9.09 1.69
CA ALA A 21 -2.04 -10.22 2.11
C ALA A 21 -0.93 -9.79 3.07
N ILE A 22 -0.25 -8.67 2.81
CA ILE A 22 0.91 -8.25 3.59
C ILE A 22 0.52 -7.30 4.73
N SER A 23 -0.16 -6.19 4.43
CA SER A 23 -0.45 -5.16 5.45
C SER A 23 -1.48 -5.62 6.48
N PHE A 24 -2.48 -6.40 6.08
CA PHE A 24 -3.60 -6.78 6.95
C PHE A 24 -3.50 -8.20 7.51
N LEU A 25 -2.96 -9.15 6.75
CA LEU A 25 -2.84 -10.55 7.20
C LEU A 25 -1.44 -10.86 7.77
N GLU A 26 -0.37 -10.74 6.97
CA GLU A 26 0.99 -11.08 7.41
C GLU A 26 1.45 -10.25 8.60
N ALA A 27 1.29 -8.93 8.51
CA ALA A 27 1.88 -8.03 9.49
C ALA A 27 1.36 -8.23 10.92
N PRO A 28 0.05 -8.46 11.16
CA PRO A 28 -0.45 -8.82 12.49
C PRO A 28 -0.18 -10.28 12.87
N LEU A 29 -0.30 -11.23 11.94
CA LEU A 29 -0.22 -12.66 12.25
C LEU A 29 1.20 -13.10 12.62
N LYS A 30 2.25 -12.48 12.05
CA LYS A 30 3.64 -12.88 12.34
C LYS A 30 4.04 -12.74 13.81
N PHE A 31 3.44 -11.79 14.54
CA PHE A 31 3.70 -11.61 15.97
C PHE A 31 2.96 -12.62 16.85
N ARG A 32 2.06 -13.44 16.27
CA ARG A 32 1.34 -14.50 16.97
C ARG A 32 2.03 -15.86 16.84
N ALA A 33 3.06 -15.97 15.99
CA ALA A 33 3.77 -17.21 15.79
C ALA A 33 4.63 -17.57 17.03
N PRO A 34 4.60 -18.82 17.51
CA PRO A 34 5.43 -19.26 18.64
C PRO A 34 6.91 -19.00 18.39
N GLY A 35 7.61 -18.47 19.40
CA GLY A 35 9.05 -18.19 19.32
C GLY A 35 9.43 -16.88 18.62
N VAL A 36 8.48 -16.11 18.07
CA VAL A 36 8.77 -14.79 17.49
C VAL A 36 8.90 -13.75 18.61
N THR A 37 10.10 -13.20 18.75
CA THR A 37 10.36 -12.06 19.63
C THR A 37 10.07 -10.74 18.92
N LEU A 38 9.85 -9.66 19.68
CA LEU A 38 9.62 -8.33 19.11
C LEU A 38 10.74 -7.89 18.15
N PRO A 39 12.04 -8.02 18.47
CA PRO A 39 13.11 -7.69 17.53
C PRO A 39 13.05 -8.46 16.21
N ILE A 40 12.78 -9.78 16.28
CA ILE A 40 12.65 -10.63 15.09
C ILE A 40 11.46 -10.17 14.24
N GLY A 41 10.29 -9.96 14.85
CA GLY A 41 9.10 -9.51 14.14
C GLY A 41 9.25 -8.12 13.49
N LEU A 42 9.95 -7.20 14.16
CA LEU A 42 10.30 -5.89 13.59
C LEU A 42 11.30 -6.02 12.42
N GLY A 43 12.30 -6.89 12.54
CA GLY A 43 13.28 -7.17 11.48
C GLY A 43 12.63 -7.74 10.23
N ILE A 44 11.79 -8.77 10.37
CA ILE A 44 10.99 -9.35 9.28
C ILE A 44 10.10 -8.28 8.67
N GLY A 45 9.42 -7.49 9.51
CA GLY A 45 8.59 -6.37 9.07
C GLY A 45 9.33 -5.43 8.14
N ARG A 46 10.52 -4.95 8.49
CA ARG A 46 11.29 -4.03 7.64
C ARG A 46 11.59 -4.60 6.27
N LEU A 47 12.00 -5.87 6.19
CA LEU A 47 12.35 -6.52 4.94
C LEU A 47 11.11 -6.67 4.03
N VAL A 48 10.04 -7.24 4.58
CA VAL A 48 8.80 -7.50 3.85
C VAL A 48 8.17 -6.19 3.38
N PHE A 49 8.06 -5.19 4.26
CA PHE A 49 7.49 -3.89 3.91
C PHE A 49 8.38 -3.10 2.96
N ARG A 50 9.70 -3.29 2.93
CA ARG A 50 10.56 -2.69 1.90
C ARG A 50 10.27 -3.31 0.52
N ALA A 51 10.17 -4.64 0.47
CA ALA A 51 9.86 -5.36 -0.76
C ALA A 51 8.46 -5.03 -1.29
N LEU A 52 7.44 -5.04 -0.41
CA LEU A 52 6.08 -4.64 -0.74
C LEU A 52 6.10 -3.28 -1.43
N ASN A 53 6.71 -2.28 -0.79
CA ASN A 53 6.64 -0.90 -1.28
C ASN A 53 7.43 -0.64 -2.55
N ALA A 54 8.51 -1.38 -2.79
CA ALA A 54 9.16 -1.36 -4.09
C ALA A 54 8.21 -1.86 -5.19
N ALA A 55 7.49 -2.96 -4.93
CA ALA A 55 6.48 -3.47 -5.85
C ALA A 55 5.28 -2.53 -6.00
N GLU A 56 4.79 -1.91 -4.90
CA GLU A 56 3.73 -0.89 -4.97
C GLU A 56 4.12 0.29 -5.88
N VAL A 57 5.37 0.75 -5.82
CA VAL A 57 5.86 1.82 -6.71
C VAL A 57 5.84 1.38 -8.18
N VAL A 58 6.22 0.12 -8.48
CA VAL A 58 6.15 -0.42 -9.84
C VAL A 58 4.70 -0.46 -10.34
N TRP A 59 3.76 -0.95 -9.51
CA TRP A 59 2.34 -0.97 -9.86
C TRP A 59 1.76 0.42 -10.03
N ALA A 60 2.09 1.35 -9.12
CA ALA A 60 1.68 2.74 -9.20
C ALA A 60 2.16 3.41 -10.49
N ALA A 61 3.43 3.22 -10.87
CA ALA A 61 3.99 3.77 -12.09
C ALA A 61 3.33 3.20 -13.34
N ALA A 62 3.15 1.87 -13.40
CA ALA A 62 2.51 1.21 -14.53
C ALA A 62 1.03 1.60 -14.68
N ILE A 63 0.28 1.71 -13.58
CA ILE A 63 -1.10 2.22 -13.56
C ILE A 63 -1.12 3.67 -14.02
N LEU A 64 -0.23 4.52 -13.52
CA LEU A 64 -0.15 5.93 -13.92
C LEU A 64 0.06 6.06 -15.43
N ILE A 65 1.01 5.32 -16.00
CA ILE A 65 1.28 5.32 -17.43
C ILE A 65 0.03 4.87 -18.21
N ALA A 66 -0.60 3.77 -17.79
CA ALA A 66 -1.80 3.26 -18.47
C ALA A 66 -3.00 4.21 -18.36
N VAL A 67 -3.14 4.94 -17.25
CA VAL A 67 -4.17 5.97 -17.06
C VAL A 67 -3.89 7.18 -17.95
N VAL A 68 -2.64 7.67 -18.01
CA VAL A 68 -2.26 8.84 -18.83
C VAL A 68 -2.38 8.55 -20.34
N LEU A 69 -2.02 7.35 -20.78
CA LEU A 69 -2.13 6.94 -22.19
C LEU A 69 -3.53 6.45 -22.58
N GLY A 70 -4.41 6.21 -21.60
CA GLY A 70 -5.76 5.71 -21.81
C GLY A 70 -6.79 6.82 -22.01
N SER A 71 -7.87 6.51 -22.73
CA SER A 71 -9.07 7.34 -22.82
C SER A 71 -10.15 6.84 -21.87
N TRP A 72 -10.68 7.71 -21.01
CA TRP A 72 -11.66 7.36 -19.98
C TRP A 72 -12.95 8.17 -20.15
N PRO A 73 -14.14 7.57 -19.95
CA PRO A 73 -15.41 8.29 -20.10
C PRO A 73 -15.63 9.46 -19.13
N GLY A 74 -14.85 9.53 -18.04
CA GLY A 74 -14.96 10.58 -17.03
C GLY A 74 -13.77 10.59 -16.08
N VAL A 75 -13.88 11.37 -15.01
CA VAL A 75 -12.76 11.64 -14.08
C VAL A 75 -12.59 10.61 -12.97
N ALA A 76 -13.50 9.64 -12.82
CA ALA A 76 -13.47 8.67 -11.72
C ALA A 76 -12.17 7.83 -11.71
N THR A 77 -11.79 7.25 -12.85
CA THR A 77 -10.54 6.47 -12.99
C THR A 77 -9.29 7.26 -12.65
N PRO A 78 -9.02 8.44 -13.27
CA PRO A 78 -7.81 9.19 -12.94
C PRO A 78 -7.81 9.73 -11.50
N ILE A 79 -8.96 10.11 -10.94
CA ILE A 79 -9.04 10.54 -9.53
C ILE A 79 -8.72 9.37 -8.60
N ALA A 80 -9.36 8.20 -8.78
CA ALA A 80 -9.13 7.04 -7.93
C ALA A 80 -7.65 6.58 -7.97
N ALA A 81 -7.05 6.53 -9.16
CA ALA A 81 -5.62 6.26 -9.32
C ALA A 81 -4.75 7.33 -8.62
N GLY A 82 -5.08 8.61 -8.81
CA GLY A 82 -4.38 9.72 -8.15
C GLY A 82 -4.41 9.62 -6.63
N VAL A 83 -5.56 9.28 -6.03
CA VAL A 83 -5.69 9.10 -4.57
C VAL A 83 -4.85 7.92 -4.08
N ALA A 84 -4.89 6.76 -4.75
CA ALA A 84 -4.09 5.59 -4.36
C ALA A 84 -2.59 5.88 -4.44
N ILE A 85 -2.14 6.55 -5.50
CA ILE A 85 -0.73 6.92 -5.70
C ILE A 85 -0.30 7.99 -4.69
N ALA A 86 -1.12 9.01 -4.44
CA ALA A 86 -0.83 10.05 -3.45
C ALA A 86 -0.71 9.46 -2.04
N ALA A 87 -1.62 8.54 -1.67
CA ALA A 87 -1.54 7.83 -0.41
C ALA A 87 -0.22 7.05 -0.28
N LEU A 88 0.20 6.32 -1.32
CA LEU A 88 1.48 5.63 -1.35
C LEU A 88 2.65 6.61 -1.17
N VAL A 89 2.69 7.71 -1.93
CA VAL A 89 3.77 8.70 -1.85
C VAL A 89 3.87 9.29 -0.44
N ILE A 90 2.75 9.66 0.18
CA ILE A 90 2.73 10.20 1.55
C ILE A 90 3.23 9.14 2.55
N GLN A 91 2.82 7.88 2.40
CA GLN A 91 3.32 6.79 3.24
C GLN A 91 4.84 6.64 3.12
N LEU A 92 5.38 6.69 1.90
CA LEU A 92 6.81 6.53 1.65
C LEU A 92 7.65 7.68 2.19
N VAL A 93 7.20 8.92 1.97
CA VAL A 93 7.99 10.13 2.25
C VAL A 93 7.81 10.63 3.68
N ALA A 94 6.62 10.52 4.26
CA ALA A 94 6.31 11.09 5.58
C ALA A 94 6.20 10.01 6.67
N VAL A 95 5.41 8.97 6.43
CA VAL A 95 5.03 8.01 7.50
C VAL A 95 6.14 6.99 7.76
N ARG A 96 6.73 6.44 6.70
CA ARG A 96 7.78 5.42 6.81
C ARG A 96 9.04 5.86 7.55
N PRO A 97 9.63 7.04 7.28
CA PRO A 97 10.81 7.48 8.01
C PRO A 97 10.55 7.56 9.52
N ALA A 98 9.36 8.03 9.91
CA ALA A 98 8.95 8.09 11.31
C ALA A 98 8.82 6.69 11.95
N LEU A 99 8.24 5.73 11.22
CA LEU A 99 8.15 4.34 11.68
C LEU A 99 9.52 3.67 11.79
N ALA A 100 10.41 3.88 10.82
CA ALA A 100 11.76 3.32 10.82
C ALA A 100 12.56 3.84 12.03
N LYS A 101 12.59 5.17 12.24
CA LYS A 101 13.24 5.79 13.40
C LYS A 101 12.72 5.23 14.72
N ARG A 102 11.40 5.00 14.82
CA ARG A 102 10.82 4.42 16.02
C ARG A 102 11.20 2.95 16.20
N SER A 103 11.16 2.16 15.14
CA SER A 103 11.60 0.77 15.19
C SER A 103 13.08 0.69 15.57
N ASP A 104 13.93 1.61 15.13
CA ASP A 104 15.35 1.66 15.51
C ASP A 104 15.52 1.95 17.00
N ALA A 105 14.77 2.92 17.54
CA ALA A 105 14.77 3.22 18.97
C ALA A 105 14.35 2.00 19.80
N VAL A 106 13.28 1.30 19.41
CA VAL A 106 12.80 0.10 20.12
C VAL A 106 13.84 -1.02 20.08
N LEU A 107 14.52 -1.23 18.95
CA LEU A 107 15.62 -2.20 18.85
C LEU A 107 16.85 -1.79 19.69
N ALA A 108 17.05 -0.50 19.94
CA ALA A 108 18.08 0.04 20.82
C ALA A 108 17.69 0.01 22.32
N GLY A 109 16.57 -0.62 22.68
CA GLY A 109 16.12 -0.75 24.08
C GLY A 109 15.22 0.38 24.58
N TYR A 110 14.71 1.24 23.70
CA TYR A 110 13.79 2.31 24.09
C TYR A 110 12.39 1.76 24.42
N GLU A 111 12.01 1.87 25.69
CA GLU A 111 10.65 1.60 26.19
C GLU A 111 9.90 2.91 26.45
N GLY A 112 9.22 3.44 25.43
CA GLY A 112 8.38 4.63 25.58
C GLY A 112 6.97 4.41 25.03
N PRO A 113 6.07 5.40 25.20
CA PRO A 113 4.65 5.27 24.83
C PRO A 113 4.45 4.89 23.36
N ARG A 114 3.34 4.19 23.06
CA ARG A 114 3.00 3.72 21.71
C ARG A 114 2.91 4.93 20.76
N SER A 115 3.54 4.81 19.58
CA SER A 115 3.54 5.87 18.57
C SER A 115 2.22 5.95 17.82
N SER A 116 1.69 7.15 17.64
CA SER A 116 0.53 7.44 16.77
C SER A 116 0.86 7.26 15.28
N ALA A 117 2.14 7.24 14.89
CA ALA A 117 2.55 7.07 13.49
C ALA A 117 2.07 5.74 12.89
N HIS A 118 1.90 4.70 13.71
CA HIS A 118 1.33 3.44 13.24
C HIS A 118 -0.16 3.57 12.90
N LEU A 119 -0.94 4.33 13.67
CA LEU A 119 -2.34 4.60 13.36
C LEU A 119 -2.47 5.43 12.07
N VAL A 120 -1.58 6.41 11.89
CA VAL A 120 -1.52 7.19 10.64
C VAL A 120 -1.21 6.27 9.45
N TYR A 121 -0.25 5.35 9.59
CA TYR A 121 0.03 4.36 8.56
C TYR A 121 -1.21 3.52 8.18
N VAL A 122 -1.91 3.00 9.19
CA VAL A 122 -3.14 2.21 9.00
C VAL A 122 -4.23 3.04 8.30
N ALA A 123 -4.41 4.30 8.67
CA ALA A 123 -5.37 5.18 8.01
C ALA A 123 -5.06 5.34 6.52
N PHE A 124 -3.78 5.54 6.15
CA PHE A 124 -3.38 5.60 4.75
C PHE A 124 -3.52 4.27 4.00
N GLU A 125 -3.29 3.13 4.66
CA GLU A 125 -3.56 1.82 4.07
C GLU A 125 -5.05 1.66 3.74
N VAL A 126 -5.94 2.07 4.64
CA VAL A 126 -7.40 2.01 4.41
C VAL A 126 -7.82 2.93 3.27
N ILE A 127 -7.29 4.16 3.21
CA ILE A 127 -7.54 5.09 2.10
C ILE A 127 -7.09 4.49 0.77
N LYS A 128 -5.88 3.91 0.73
CA LYS A 128 -5.33 3.29 -0.47
C LYS A 128 -6.16 2.08 -0.91
N VAL A 129 -6.58 1.22 0.02
CA VAL A 129 -7.48 0.08 -0.25
C VAL A 129 -8.81 0.58 -0.84
N ALA A 130 -9.44 1.57 -0.23
CA ALA A 130 -10.69 2.14 -0.74
C ALA A 130 -10.51 2.73 -2.15
N ALA A 131 -9.41 3.45 -2.40
CA ALA A 131 -9.09 4.01 -3.70
C ALA A 131 -8.82 2.93 -4.76
N LEU A 132 -8.13 1.83 -4.42
CA LEU A 132 -7.90 0.71 -5.33
C LEU A 132 -9.19 -0.05 -5.66
N ILE A 133 -10.08 -0.26 -4.68
CA ILE A 133 -11.41 -0.86 -4.93
C ILE A 133 -12.22 0.05 -5.85
N TRP A 134 -12.21 1.36 -5.59
CA TRP A 134 -12.90 2.33 -6.44
C TRP A 134 -12.32 2.37 -7.86
N LEU A 135 -10.99 2.38 -8.01
CA LEU A 135 -10.32 2.34 -9.30
C LEU A 135 -10.70 1.08 -10.10
N GLY A 136 -10.61 -0.10 -9.47
CA GLY A 136 -10.95 -1.37 -10.12
C GLY A 136 -12.41 -1.42 -10.57
N THR A 137 -13.34 -1.00 -9.71
CA THR A 137 -14.77 -0.98 -10.05
C THR A 137 -15.11 0.05 -11.12
N ALA A 138 -14.53 1.26 -11.06
CA ALA A 138 -14.75 2.30 -12.06
C ALA A 138 -14.27 1.86 -13.46
N VAL A 139 -13.11 1.18 -13.54
CA VAL A 139 -12.59 0.66 -14.81
C VAL A 139 -13.45 -0.50 -15.33
N LEU A 140 -13.90 -1.42 -14.47
CA LEU A 140 -14.77 -2.53 -14.88
C LEU A 140 -16.12 -2.05 -15.39
N VAL A 141 -16.78 -1.12 -14.69
CA VAL A 141 -18.08 -0.57 -15.06
C VAL A 141 -18.00 0.26 -16.34
N SER A 142 -16.88 0.95 -16.58
CA SER A 142 -16.69 1.69 -17.84
C SER A 142 -16.26 0.80 -19.02
N ALA A 143 -15.87 -0.44 -18.76
CA ALA A 143 -15.46 -1.40 -19.78
C ALA A 143 -16.58 -2.35 -20.24
N SER A 144 -17.69 -2.42 -19.50
CA SER A 144 -18.94 -3.12 -19.82
C SER A 144 -19.87 -2.26 -20.67
#